data_AF-A0A3S4WFW1-F1
#
_entry.id   AF-A0A3S4WFW1-F1
#
_cell.length_a   1.000
_cell.length_b   1.000
_cell.length_c   1.000
_cell.angle_alpha   90.00
_cell.angle_beta   90.00
_cell.angle_gamma   90.00
#
_symmetry.space_group_name_H-M   'P 1'
#
loop_
_entity.id
_entity.type
_entity.pdbx_description
1 polymer ?
#
loop_
_entity_poly.entity_id
_entity_poly.type
_entity_poly.pdbx_seq_one_letter_code
_entity_poly.pdbx_strand_id
1 'polypeptide(L)'
;MTIRLGWTSLICVLALVLAGFVGWKTKPRFDDPHSLDDPQPTASAIPADPGTLSTQGHPAIQGRQPVPASTDPATSWGLRVGTEDGPIALAATPYGPIAINPHQDRDTQDGDERTSDASVYALDPSTGEVRWHRDIHPDLDSADRYAESSFDDMDTLVFQTVQTSPDGEHLALRLELQRSQPLSQTIIVLSTRTGDVIRTVETKDSNVLGQALTNDVLLVQTSSTLHPDGGSVHSYSLTDTKAPADSWASTGWLAGATSRGVIQSAMKERYPCNAGVGERCTLSHITLSDPASGKLRETYDRVTAIRPSGAIERLADGETAPPPRDPAWATVRRELINLESGATTDITGHEVEEAVIPSGRAWLLTPLPDAENPAAWISTDGSLSTGPIEVIRHPDDAPEIFRTTVTMTPGG
;
A
#
# COMPACT_ATOMS: atom_id res chain seq x y z
N MET A 1 63.96 31.71 -46.80
CA MET A 1 63.59 30.87 -47.95
C MET A 1 62.84 29.65 -47.44
N THR A 2 61.51 29.77 -47.29
CA THR A 2 60.53 28.66 -47.27
C THR A 2 59.13 29.27 -47.39
N ILE A 3 58.75 29.41 -48.65
CA ILE A 3 57.42 29.39 -49.29
C ILE A 3 56.65 28.14 -48.77
N ARG A 4 55.32 28.07 -48.58
CA ARG A 4 54.18 28.95 -48.89
C ARG A 4 52.91 28.41 -48.19
N LEU A 5 52.05 29.36 -47.80
CA LEU A 5 50.61 29.51 -48.09
C LEU A 5 49.68 28.29 -47.93
N GLY A 6 48.50 28.42 -47.34
CA GLY A 6 47.66 29.58 -47.05
C GLY A 6 46.29 29.07 -46.60
N TRP A 7 45.27 29.85 -46.28
CA TRP A 7 45.09 31.29 -46.32
C TRP A 7 43.76 31.52 -45.58
N THR A 8 43.74 32.43 -44.60
CA THR A 8 42.93 33.66 -44.57
C THR A 8 41.41 33.42 -44.47
N SER A 9 40.69 33.96 -43.49
CA SER A 9 40.39 35.39 -43.32
C SER A 9 39.12 35.46 -42.44
N LEU A 10 38.73 36.49 -41.69
CA LEU A 10 39.25 37.80 -41.32
C LEU A 10 38.20 38.37 -40.32
N ILE A 11 38.63 38.82 -39.12
CA ILE A 11 38.43 40.17 -38.53
C ILE A 11 36.99 40.73 -38.60
N CYS A 12 36.22 40.86 -37.51
CA CYS A 12 36.34 41.70 -36.30
C CYS A 12 35.37 42.90 -36.32
N VAL A 13 34.70 43.08 -35.17
CA VAL A 13 34.58 44.35 -34.41
C VAL A 13 33.35 45.28 -34.63
N LEU A 14 32.58 45.37 -33.53
CA LEU A 14 31.88 46.49 -32.89
C LEU A 14 30.57 47.13 -33.44
N ALA A 15 29.53 47.00 -32.58
CA ALA A 15 28.83 48.04 -31.81
C ALA A 15 27.62 48.85 -32.37
N LEU A 16 26.69 49.08 -31.41
CA LEU A 16 25.73 50.18 -31.18
C LEU A 16 24.23 50.05 -31.60
N VAL A 17 23.39 49.98 -30.56
CA VAL A 17 22.24 50.86 -30.17
C VAL A 17 20.93 50.91 -30.99
N LEU A 18 19.87 50.53 -30.27
CA LEU A 18 18.45 50.95 -30.21
C LEU A 18 17.75 51.74 -31.36
N ALA A 19 16.54 51.24 -31.64
CA ALA A 19 15.25 51.91 -31.93
C ALA A 19 14.74 52.01 -33.39
N GLY A 20 13.64 51.28 -33.67
CA GLY A 20 12.43 51.86 -34.29
C GLY A 20 12.03 51.48 -35.73
N PHE A 21 10.80 50.94 -35.84
CA PHE A 21 9.83 50.95 -36.96
C PHE A 21 9.73 49.80 -38.02
N VAL A 22 8.72 48.94 -37.77
CA VAL A 22 7.55 48.53 -38.62
C VAL A 22 7.69 47.59 -39.85
N GLY A 23 6.91 46.49 -39.78
CA GLY A 23 6.37 45.67 -40.89
C GLY A 23 7.05 44.30 -41.02
N TRP A 24 6.45 43.12 -40.86
CA TRP A 24 5.10 42.61 -41.18
C TRP A 24 4.73 41.41 -40.29
N LYS A 25 3.41 41.23 -40.11
CA LYS A 25 2.59 40.09 -39.60
C LYS A 25 3.34 38.75 -39.44
N THR A 26 3.25 38.07 -38.29
CA THR A 26 2.12 37.18 -37.90
C THR A 26 1.95 37.10 -36.38
N LYS A 27 0.69 37.12 -35.90
CA LYS A 27 0.32 36.90 -34.50
C LYS A 27 0.33 35.39 -34.17
N PRO A 28 0.77 35.02 -32.96
CA PRO A 28 0.00 34.13 -32.11
C PRO A 28 -0.62 34.96 -30.98
N ARG A 29 -1.90 34.68 -30.73
CA ARG A 29 -2.71 35.29 -29.68
C ARG A 29 -2.29 34.65 -28.35
N PHE A 30 -1.62 35.41 -27.49
CA PHE A 30 -1.60 35.13 -26.05
C PHE A 30 -2.90 35.70 -25.51
N ASP A 31 -3.81 34.82 -25.08
CA ASP A 31 -4.91 35.22 -24.21
C ASP A 31 -4.37 35.30 -22.77
N ASP A 32 -4.92 36.26 -22.02
CA ASP A 32 -4.46 36.78 -20.73
C ASP A 32 -4.30 35.74 -19.59
N PRO A 33 -3.46 36.03 -18.58
CA PRO A 33 -3.30 35.18 -17.41
C PRO A 33 -4.58 35.24 -16.56
N HIS A 34 -5.29 34.12 -16.47
CA HIS A 34 -6.32 33.96 -15.46
C HIS A 34 -5.68 33.98 -14.06
N SER A 35 -6.18 34.92 -13.25
CA SER A 35 -6.02 35.08 -11.81
C SER A 35 -5.86 33.74 -11.06
N LEU A 36 -4.71 33.54 -10.41
CA LEU A 36 -4.41 32.43 -9.51
C LEU A 36 -4.96 32.69 -8.08
N ASP A 37 -6.23 33.09 -7.96
CA ASP A 37 -6.83 33.44 -6.66
C ASP A 37 -8.24 32.87 -6.41
N ASP A 38 -8.67 31.88 -7.20
CA ASP A 38 -9.86 31.09 -6.83
C ASP A 38 -9.43 29.78 -6.16
N PRO A 39 -9.80 29.52 -4.88
CA PRO A 39 -9.67 28.19 -4.31
C PRO A 39 -10.54 27.24 -5.12
N GLN A 40 -9.89 26.37 -5.90
CA GLN A 40 -10.56 25.30 -6.61
C GLN A 40 -11.37 24.48 -5.59
N PRO A 41 -12.66 24.21 -5.80
CA PRO A 41 -13.45 23.45 -4.85
C PRO A 41 -12.78 22.09 -4.65
N THR A 42 -12.41 21.80 -3.41
CA THR A 42 -11.96 20.48 -2.96
C THR A 42 -13.00 19.46 -3.42
N ALA A 43 -12.62 18.61 -4.38
CA ALA A 43 -13.44 17.49 -4.81
C ALA A 43 -13.78 16.66 -3.57
N SER A 44 -15.02 16.80 -3.11
CA SER A 44 -15.51 16.11 -1.92
C SER A 44 -15.91 14.71 -2.38
N ALA A 45 -15.28 13.68 -1.80
CA ALA A 45 -15.78 12.33 -2.01
C ALA A 45 -17.19 12.24 -1.43
N ILE A 46 -18.10 11.65 -2.20
CA ILE A 46 -19.52 11.64 -1.87
C ILE A 46 -19.79 10.39 -1.04
N PRO A 47 -20.42 10.49 0.14
CA PRO A 47 -20.95 9.33 0.83
C PRO A 47 -21.94 8.61 -0.10
N ALA A 48 -21.56 7.43 -0.58
CA ALA A 48 -22.46 6.58 -1.35
C ALA A 48 -23.38 5.80 -0.40
N ASP A 49 -24.66 5.68 -0.75
CA ASP A 49 -25.58 4.80 -0.05
C ASP A 49 -25.07 3.35 -0.21
N PRO A 50 -24.86 2.56 0.85
CA PRO A 50 -24.39 1.17 0.77
C PRO A 50 -25.23 0.25 -0.13
N GLY A 51 -26.39 0.72 -0.63
CA GLY A 51 -27.29 0.01 -1.52
C GLY A 51 -26.91 -0.05 -3.02
N THR A 52 -25.81 0.54 -3.48
CA THR A 52 -25.35 0.40 -4.87
C THR A 52 -24.42 -0.79 -5.10
N LEU A 53 -23.82 -1.34 -4.05
CA LEU A 53 -23.10 -2.60 -4.14
C LEU A 53 -24.09 -3.76 -4.00
N SER A 54 -24.03 -4.74 -4.91
CA SER A 54 -24.75 -6.01 -4.74
C SER A 54 -24.11 -6.83 -3.60
N THR A 55 -24.33 -6.40 -2.35
CA THR A 55 -23.86 -7.06 -1.13
C THR A 55 -24.71 -8.26 -0.74
N GLN A 56 -25.41 -8.86 -1.70
CA GLN A 56 -26.13 -10.09 -1.42
C GLN A 56 -25.09 -11.14 -1.03
N GLY A 57 -25.33 -11.82 0.09
CA GLY A 57 -24.77 -13.15 0.31
C GLY A 57 -25.29 -14.05 -0.80
N HIS A 58 -24.71 -13.95 -1.98
CA HIS A 58 -25.01 -14.83 -3.08
C HIS A 58 -24.53 -16.22 -2.67
N PRO A 59 -25.27 -17.29 -2.97
CA PRO A 59 -24.64 -18.60 -3.01
C PRO A 59 -23.43 -18.47 -3.94
N ALA A 60 -22.27 -18.91 -3.45
CA ALA A 60 -21.02 -18.75 -4.17
C ALA A 60 -21.18 -19.14 -5.65
N ILE A 61 -20.68 -18.30 -6.55
CA ILE A 61 -20.72 -18.57 -7.99
C ILE A 61 -20.05 -19.93 -8.22
N GLN A 62 -20.77 -20.84 -8.88
CA GLN A 62 -20.33 -22.21 -9.13
C GLN A 62 -18.95 -22.18 -9.82
N GLY A 63 -17.90 -22.69 -9.15
CA GLY A 63 -16.51 -22.66 -9.62
C GLY A 63 -15.56 -21.70 -8.89
N ARG A 64 -16.06 -20.77 -8.07
CA ARG A 64 -15.25 -19.86 -7.23
C ARG A 64 -15.23 -20.24 -5.74
N GLN A 65 -15.73 -21.43 -5.38
CA GLN A 65 -15.74 -21.86 -3.98
C GLN A 65 -14.35 -22.31 -3.52
N PRO A 66 -13.96 -21.98 -2.27
CA PRO A 66 -12.79 -22.56 -1.67
C PRO A 66 -12.89 -24.08 -1.60
N VAL A 67 -11.85 -24.78 -2.03
CA VAL A 67 -11.80 -26.25 -2.03
C VAL A 67 -10.74 -26.70 -1.03
N PRO A 68 -11.04 -27.65 -0.12
CA PRO A 68 -10.04 -28.22 0.76
C PRO A 68 -8.86 -28.79 -0.04
N ALA A 69 -7.65 -28.39 0.31
CA ALA A 69 -6.44 -28.99 -0.22
C ALA A 69 -6.07 -30.26 0.55
N SER A 70 -5.36 -31.17 -0.10
CA SER A 70 -4.94 -32.44 0.50
C SER A 70 -3.92 -32.21 1.62
N THR A 71 -4.38 -32.20 2.86
CA THR A 71 -3.55 -32.01 4.07
C THR A 71 -3.99 -32.96 5.18
N ASP A 72 -3.16 -33.13 6.22
CA ASP A 72 -3.57 -33.84 7.45
C ASP A 72 -4.35 -32.87 8.34
N PRO A 73 -5.71 -32.97 8.41
CA PRO A 73 -6.56 -32.00 9.08
C PRO A 73 -6.33 -31.90 10.59
N ALA A 74 -5.63 -32.89 11.20
CA ALA A 74 -5.31 -32.87 12.63
C ALA A 74 -4.13 -31.95 12.98
N THR A 75 -3.27 -31.63 12.00
CA THR A 75 -2.01 -30.88 12.23
C THR A 75 -1.80 -29.72 11.27
N SER A 76 -2.55 -29.68 10.16
CA SER A 76 -2.50 -28.63 9.14
C SER A 76 -3.84 -28.54 8.41
N TRP A 77 -4.08 -27.44 7.72
CA TRP A 77 -5.15 -27.37 6.73
C TRP A 77 -4.64 -26.61 5.53
N GLY A 78 -5.19 -26.92 4.37
CA GLY A 78 -4.95 -26.18 3.14
C GLY A 78 -6.28 -25.87 2.46
N LEU A 79 -6.36 -24.71 1.84
CA LEU A 79 -7.55 -24.19 1.16
C LEU A 79 -7.13 -23.57 -0.15
N ARG A 80 -7.65 -24.10 -1.25
CA ARG A 80 -7.49 -23.49 -2.56
C ARG A 80 -8.52 -22.39 -2.73
N VAL A 81 -8.09 -21.15 -2.93
CA VAL A 81 -8.97 -20.00 -3.08
C VAL A 81 -8.79 -19.40 -4.47
N GLY A 82 -9.45 -19.98 -5.48
CA GLY A 82 -9.39 -19.53 -6.87
C GLY A 82 -9.06 -20.63 -7.88
N THR A 83 -9.13 -20.27 -9.17
CA THR A 83 -8.91 -21.19 -10.30
C THR A 83 -7.55 -21.03 -10.97
N GLU A 84 -6.88 -19.88 -10.80
CA GLU A 84 -5.58 -19.55 -11.43
C GLU A 84 -4.52 -19.18 -10.38
N ASP A 85 -3.24 -19.22 -10.76
CA ASP A 85 -2.06 -18.93 -9.92
C ASP A 85 -1.87 -17.42 -9.65
N GLY A 86 -2.96 -16.71 -9.33
CA GLY A 86 -2.95 -15.27 -9.05
C GLY A 86 -2.53 -14.95 -7.60
N PRO A 87 -2.02 -13.73 -7.33
CA PRO A 87 -1.59 -13.36 -5.98
C PRO A 87 -2.80 -13.29 -5.04
N ILE A 88 -2.72 -13.99 -3.91
CA ILE A 88 -3.71 -13.92 -2.83
C ILE A 88 -3.13 -13.07 -1.70
N ALA A 89 -3.85 -12.02 -1.31
CA ALA A 89 -3.50 -11.29 -0.10
C ALA A 89 -4.06 -11.97 1.14
N LEU A 90 -3.25 -12.00 2.20
CA LEU A 90 -3.64 -12.47 3.52
C LEU A 90 -3.63 -11.31 4.51
N ALA A 91 -4.72 -11.15 5.23
CA ALA A 91 -4.86 -10.19 6.31
C ALA A 91 -5.06 -10.90 7.65
N ALA A 92 -4.26 -10.53 8.64
CA ALA A 92 -4.40 -10.99 10.01
C ALA A 92 -5.52 -10.24 10.74
N THR A 93 -6.43 -10.97 11.41
CA THR A 93 -7.50 -10.38 12.23
C THR A 93 -7.66 -11.16 13.54
N PRO A 94 -8.30 -10.59 14.58
CA PRO A 94 -8.62 -11.31 15.81
C PRO A 94 -9.54 -12.53 15.61
N TYR A 95 -10.19 -12.62 14.45
CA TYR A 95 -11.14 -13.68 14.11
C TYR A 95 -10.55 -14.75 13.19
N GLY A 96 -9.23 -14.72 12.96
CA GLY A 96 -8.54 -15.58 12.00
C GLY A 96 -8.17 -14.85 10.71
N PRO A 97 -7.55 -15.55 9.75
CA PRO A 97 -7.08 -14.93 8.52
C PRO A 97 -8.25 -14.55 7.61
N ILE A 98 -8.07 -13.46 6.87
CA ILE A 98 -8.88 -13.14 5.71
C ILE A 98 -8.02 -13.32 4.46
N ALA A 99 -8.52 -14.12 3.53
CA ALA A 99 -7.97 -14.29 2.19
C ALA A 99 -8.70 -13.37 1.21
N ILE A 100 -7.95 -12.58 0.46
CA ILE A 100 -8.46 -11.71 -0.58
C ILE A 100 -7.91 -12.24 -1.91
N ASN A 101 -8.79 -12.76 -2.74
CA ASN A 101 -8.50 -13.16 -4.10
C ASN A 101 -8.99 -12.08 -5.06
N PRO A 102 -8.10 -11.22 -5.59
CA PRO A 102 -8.45 -10.29 -6.65
C PRO A 102 -8.68 -11.06 -7.96
N HIS A 103 -9.85 -10.91 -8.56
CA HIS A 103 -10.14 -11.53 -9.85
C HIS A 103 -9.56 -10.70 -10.98
N GLN A 104 -8.77 -11.38 -11.82
CA GLN A 104 -8.31 -10.86 -13.08
C GLN A 104 -9.19 -11.40 -14.21
N ASP A 105 -9.76 -10.53 -15.05
CA ASP A 105 -10.30 -10.95 -16.35
C ASP A 105 -9.20 -10.85 -17.40
N ARG A 106 -8.61 -12.00 -17.75
CA ARG A 106 -7.66 -12.15 -18.87
C ARG A 106 -8.45 -12.33 -20.16
N ASP A 107 -8.91 -11.26 -20.78
CA ASP A 107 -9.51 -11.38 -22.12
C ASP A 107 -8.41 -11.56 -23.17
N THR A 108 -8.31 -12.78 -23.69
CA THR A 108 -7.27 -13.22 -24.62
C THR A 108 -7.54 -12.68 -26.03
N GLN A 109 -7.16 -11.43 -26.31
CA GLN A 109 -6.81 -11.05 -27.68
C GLN A 109 -5.77 -9.93 -27.80
N ASP A 110 -5.61 -9.05 -26.80
CA ASP A 110 -4.67 -7.92 -26.86
C ASP A 110 -3.69 -7.79 -25.67
N GLY A 111 -3.73 -8.69 -24.68
CA GLY A 111 -2.71 -8.75 -23.62
C GLY A 111 -2.89 -7.79 -22.46
N ASP A 112 -4.07 -7.19 -22.29
CA ASP A 112 -4.37 -6.31 -21.15
C ASP A 112 -4.87 -7.07 -19.93
N GLU A 113 -4.23 -6.81 -18.79
CA GLU A 113 -4.58 -7.31 -17.46
C GLU A 113 -5.71 -6.43 -16.87
N ARG A 114 -6.74 -7.01 -16.25
CA ARG A 114 -7.91 -6.27 -15.73
C ARG A 114 -8.28 -6.76 -14.34
N THR A 115 -8.13 -5.94 -13.29
CA THR A 115 -8.71 -6.24 -11.97
C THR A 115 -10.02 -5.49 -11.82
N SER A 116 -11.14 -6.22 -11.83
CA SER A 116 -12.47 -5.61 -11.75
C SER A 116 -13.23 -6.05 -10.51
N ASP A 117 -12.94 -7.23 -9.94
CA ASP A 117 -13.67 -7.80 -8.81
C ASP A 117 -12.72 -8.42 -7.78
N ALA A 118 -13.20 -8.67 -6.56
CA ALA A 118 -12.45 -9.43 -5.56
C ALA A 118 -13.38 -10.37 -4.78
N SER A 119 -12.92 -11.59 -4.51
CA SER A 119 -13.55 -12.45 -3.52
C SER A 119 -12.78 -12.38 -2.20
N VAL A 120 -13.52 -12.22 -1.11
CA VAL A 120 -12.99 -12.12 0.25
C VAL A 120 -13.53 -13.27 1.08
N TYR A 121 -12.64 -14.00 1.73
CA TYR A 121 -12.95 -15.17 2.54
C TYR A 121 -12.37 -15.01 3.94
N ALA A 122 -13.22 -15.01 4.95
CA ALA A 122 -12.77 -15.13 6.32
C ALA A 122 -12.76 -16.59 6.74
N LEU A 123 -11.62 -17.06 7.24
CA LEU A 123 -11.43 -18.47 7.57
C LEU A 123 -11.39 -18.66 9.09
N ASP A 124 -11.80 -19.85 9.52
CA ASP A 124 -11.49 -20.35 10.84
C ASP A 124 -9.99 -20.66 10.89
N PRO A 125 -9.22 -20.07 11.82
CA PRO A 125 -7.77 -20.24 11.84
C PRO A 125 -7.34 -21.68 12.18
N SER A 126 -8.21 -22.46 12.86
CA SER A 126 -7.90 -23.81 13.31
C SER A 126 -8.23 -24.86 12.25
N THR A 127 -9.35 -24.71 11.53
CA THR A 127 -9.84 -25.69 10.56
C THR A 127 -9.71 -25.28 9.10
N GLY A 128 -9.52 -23.97 8.83
CA GLY A 128 -9.55 -23.42 7.47
C GLY A 128 -10.96 -23.28 6.89
N GLU A 129 -12.01 -23.60 7.66
CA GLU A 129 -13.40 -23.48 7.19
C GLU A 129 -13.79 -22.02 6.96
N VAL A 130 -14.60 -21.78 5.92
CA VAL A 130 -15.08 -20.43 5.61
C VAL A 130 -16.13 -20.02 6.65
N ARG A 131 -15.83 -18.98 7.43
CA ARG A 131 -16.78 -18.36 8.38
C ARG A 131 -17.78 -17.46 7.64
N TRP A 132 -17.29 -16.65 6.71
CA TRP A 132 -18.09 -15.85 5.80
C TRP A 132 -17.33 -15.58 4.51
N HIS A 133 -18.08 -15.26 3.45
CA HIS A 133 -17.52 -14.85 2.17
C HIS A 133 -18.29 -13.67 1.57
N ARG A 134 -17.59 -12.90 0.73
CA ARG A 134 -18.14 -11.80 -0.05
C ARG A 134 -17.49 -11.78 -1.43
N ASP A 135 -18.31 -11.61 -2.46
CA ASP A 135 -17.85 -11.22 -3.78
C ASP A 135 -18.11 -9.74 -3.95
N ILE A 136 -17.05 -8.99 -4.25
CA ILE A 136 -17.06 -7.55 -4.33
C ILE A 136 -16.89 -7.17 -5.79
N HIS A 137 -17.89 -6.48 -6.31
CA HIS A 137 -17.93 -6.00 -7.67
C HIS A 137 -18.25 -4.51 -7.63
N PRO A 138 -17.59 -3.68 -8.44
CA PRO A 138 -17.93 -2.28 -8.54
C PRO A 138 -19.24 -2.10 -9.29
N ASP A 139 -20.04 -1.15 -8.82
CA ASP A 139 -21.30 -0.79 -9.48
C ASP A 139 -21.02 0.14 -10.68
N LEU A 140 -20.45 -0.44 -11.73
CA LEU A 140 -20.25 0.21 -13.02
C LEU A 140 -21.18 -0.42 -14.07
N ASP A 141 -21.77 0.44 -14.90
CA ASP A 141 -22.45 0.03 -16.12
C ASP A 141 -21.52 -0.86 -16.95
N SER A 142 -22.04 -1.96 -17.50
CA SER A 142 -21.22 -3.00 -18.13
C SER A 142 -20.33 -2.50 -19.29
N ALA A 143 -20.67 -1.37 -19.91
CA ALA A 143 -19.87 -0.72 -20.96
C ALA A 143 -18.65 0.05 -20.44
N ASP A 144 -18.66 0.39 -19.15
CA ASP A 144 -17.65 1.22 -18.47
C ASP A 144 -16.69 0.39 -17.61
N ARG A 145 -16.90 -0.93 -17.52
CA ARG A 145 -16.04 -1.91 -16.83
C ARG A 145 -14.69 -2.13 -17.52
N TYR A 146 -14.43 -1.42 -18.61
CA TYR A 146 -13.29 -1.68 -19.47
C TYR A 146 -12.17 -0.64 -19.26
N ALA A 147 -11.20 -0.98 -18.41
CA ALA A 147 -9.94 -0.27 -18.32
C ALA A 147 -8.76 -1.27 -18.40
N GLU A 148 -7.81 -1.01 -19.30
CA GLU A 148 -6.52 -1.70 -19.38
C GLU A 148 -5.76 -1.49 -18.06
N SER A 149 -5.08 -2.47 -17.47
CA SER A 149 -4.08 -2.25 -16.41
C SER A 149 -2.69 -2.62 -16.94
N SER A 150 -1.69 -1.80 -16.61
CA SER A 150 -0.31 -1.93 -17.08
C SER A 150 0.57 -1.53 -15.91
N PHE A 151 0.71 -2.43 -14.93
CA PHE A 151 1.63 -2.26 -13.82
C PHE A 151 2.35 -3.58 -13.56
N ASP A 152 3.59 -3.66 -14.05
CA ASP A 152 4.49 -4.83 -14.00
C ASP A 152 4.95 -5.25 -12.57
N ASP A 153 4.36 -4.74 -11.49
CA ASP A 153 4.80 -5.04 -10.11
C ASP A 153 3.56 -5.23 -9.20
N MET A 154 2.91 -6.40 -9.33
CA MET A 154 1.60 -6.69 -8.74
C MET A 154 1.63 -7.02 -7.24
N ASP A 155 2.69 -7.66 -6.73
CA ASP A 155 2.77 -8.04 -5.31
C ASP A 155 2.69 -6.82 -4.38
N THR A 156 3.35 -5.72 -4.74
CA THR A 156 3.32 -4.49 -3.93
C THR A 156 2.00 -3.74 -3.99
N LEU A 157 1.16 -3.97 -5.01
CA LEU A 157 -0.12 -3.27 -5.19
C LEU A 157 -1.25 -3.90 -4.36
N VAL A 158 -1.28 -5.22 -4.19
CA VAL A 158 -2.32 -5.87 -3.37
C VAL A 158 -2.21 -5.44 -1.89
N PHE A 159 -0.99 -5.21 -1.38
CA PHE A 159 -0.78 -4.69 -0.02
C PHE A 159 -1.14 -3.19 0.12
N GLN A 160 -1.15 -2.43 -0.98
CA GLN A 160 -1.57 -1.01 -0.95
C GLN A 160 -3.09 -0.83 -1.10
N THR A 161 -3.80 -1.84 -1.59
CA THR A 161 -5.27 -1.83 -1.74
C THR A 161 -5.99 -2.46 -0.55
N VAL A 162 -5.32 -3.31 0.23
CA VAL A 162 -5.87 -4.00 1.39
C VAL A 162 -5.20 -3.52 2.67
N GLN A 163 -5.99 -3.02 3.63
CA GLN A 163 -5.47 -2.68 4.96
C GLN A 163 -6.42 -3.11 6.06
N THR A 164 -5.88 -3.51 7.21
CA THR A 164 -6.66 -3.79 8.42
C THR A 164 -6.55 -2.65 9.41
N SER A 165 -7.60 -2.40 10.18
CA SER A 165 -7.51 -1.53 11.35
C SER A 165 -6.51 -2.11 12.38
N PRO A 166 -5.97 -1.28 13.28
CA PRO A 166 -5.02 -1.71 14.31
C PRO A 166 -5.57 -2.82 15.23
N ASP A 167 -6.85 -2.76 15.57
CA ASP A 167 -7.56 -3.82 16.28
C ASP A 167 -7.98 -5.00 15.39
N GLY A 168 -7.83 -4.88 14.07
CA GLY A 168 -8.21 -5.86 13.07
C GLY A 168 -9.71 -6.11 12.94
N GLU A 169 -10.57 -5.26 13.51
CA GLU A 169 -12.04 -5.33 13.36
C GLU A 169 -12.53 -4.89 11.97
N HIS A 170 -11.73 -4.10 11.27
CA HIS A 170 -12.07 -3.51 9.99
C HIS A 170 -11.04 -3.86 8.91
N LEU A 171 -11.53 -4.07 7.69
CA LEU A 171 -10.72 -4.30 6.48
C LEU A 171 -11.13 -3.29 5.42
N ALA A 172 -10.19 -2.46 4.95
CA ALA A 172 -10.39 -1.55 3.84
C ALA A 172 -9.86 -2.17 2.55
N LEU A 173 -10.66 -2.08 1.49
CA LEU A 173 -10.39 -2.59 0.15
C LEU A 173 -10.61 -1.48 -0.87
N ARG A 174 -9.58 -1.15 -1.64
CA ARG A 174 -9.66 -0.21 -2.77
C ARG A 174 -9.87 -0.97 -4.07
N LEU A 175 -10.90 -0.60 -4.81
CA LEU A 175 -11.22 -1.08 -6.15
C LEU A 175 -10.95 0.04 -7.15
N GLU A 176 -10.25 -0.27 -8.23
CA GLU A 176 -9.99 0.66 -9.32
C GLU A 176 -11.05 0.51 -10.40
N LEU A 177 -11.77 1.59 -10.73
CA LEU A 177 -12.97 1.48 -11.56
C LEU A 177 -12.75 1.93 -13.00
N GLN A 178 -11.92 2.95 -13.25
CA GLN A 178 -11.71 3.49 -14.60
C GLN A 178 -10.33 4.14 -14.77
N ARG A 179 -9.73 4.03 -15.97
CA ARG A 179 -8.52 4.76 -16.41
C ARG A 179 -8.79 6.13 -17.06
N SER A 180 -10.04 6.57 -17.17
CA SER A 180 -10.31 7.93 -17.64
C SER A 180 -9.81 8.91 -16.59
N GLN A 181 -8.75 9.67 -16.89
CA GLN A 181 -8.29 10.69 -15.96
C GLN A 181 -9.37 11.77 -15.87
N PRO A 182 -9.91 12.07 -14.69
CA PRO A 182 -9.52 11.58 -13.34
C PRO A 182 -10.10 10.20 -12.92
N LEU A 183 -9.23 9.34 -12.36
CA LEU A 183 -9.58 7.98 -11.94
C LEU A 183 -10.75 7.99 -10.95
N SER A 184 -11.84 7.28 -11.27
CA SER A 184 -12.89 6.96 -10.29
C SER A 184 -12.49 5.71 -9.52
N GLN A 185 -12.52 5.78 -8.20
CA GLN A 185 -12.10 4.67 -7.32
C GLN A 185 -13.09 4.51 -6.17
N THR A 186 -13.29 3.26 -5.77
CA THR A 186 -14.18 2.92 -4.66
C THR A 186 -13.39 2.27 -3.56
N ILE A 187 -13.58 2.73 -2.34
CA ILE A 187 -13.00 2.14 -1.14
C ILE A 187 -14.14 1.61 -0.28
N ILE A 188 -14.04 0.34 0.10
CA ILE A 188 -15.02 -0.36 0.92
C ILE A 188 -14.36 -0.76 2.23
N VAL A 189 -15.05 -0.53 3.34
CA VAL A 189 -14.66 -1.01 4.66
C VAL A 189 -15.62 -2.12 5.07
N LEU A 190 -15.07 -3.29 5.37
CA LEU A 190 -15.80 -4.45 5.86
C LEU A 190 -15.55 -4.66 7.35
N SER A 191 -16.52 -5.24 8.06
CA SER A 191 -16.27 -5.90 9.33
C SER A 191 -15.53 -7.22 9.08
N THR A 192 -14.39 -7.43 9.72
CA THR A 192 -13.64 -8.69 9.62
C THR A 192 -14.35 -9.84 10.33
N ARG A 193 -15.22 -9.52 11.29
CA ARG A 193 -16.03 -10.50 12.03
C ARG A 193 -17.14 -11.08 11.16
N THR A 194 -17.91 -10.24 10.47
CA THR A 194 -19.16 -10.65 9.80
C THR A 194 -19.14 -10.54 8.27
N GLY A 195 -18.19 -9.79 7.71
CA GLY A 195 -18.14 -9.46 6.29
C GLY A 195 -19.12 -8.38 5.86
N ASP A 196 -19.79 -7.71 6.80
CA ASP A 196 -20.73 -6.64 6.49
C ASP A 196 -20.01 -5.38 6.03
N VAL A 197 -20.57 -4.69 5.03
CA VAL A 197 -20.08 -3.39 4.59
C VAL A 197 -20.41 -2.35 5.65
N ILE A 198 -19.38 -1.74 6.21
CA ILE A 198 -19.47 -0.66 7.20
C ILE A 198 -19.53 0.69 6.49
N ARG A 199 -18.63 0.90 5.50
CA ARG A 199 -18.51 2.19 4.80
C ARG A 199 -18.13 1.95 3.35
N THR A 200 -18.70 2.76 2.47
CA THR A 200 -18.27 2.88 1.07
C THR A 200 -17.93 4.34 0.79
N VAL A 201 -16.80 4.58 0.13
CA VAL A 201 -16.35 5.90 -0.29
C VAL A 201 -16.03 5.84 -1.78
N GLU A 202 -16.70 6.69 -2.55
CA GLU A 202 -16.40 6.89 -3.97
C GLU A 202 -15.63 8.20 -4.14
N THR A 203 -14.44 8.13 -4.71
CA THR A 203 -13.71 9.32 -5.14
C THR A 203 -14.02 9.58 -6.61
N LYS A 204 -14.70 10.70 -6.85
CA LYS A 204 -14.94 11.23 -8.20
C LYS A 204 -13.95 12.35 -8.45
N ASP A 205 -13.41 12.37 -9.64
CA ASP A 205 -12.59 13.46 -10.13
C ASP A 205 -11.26 13.75 -9.38
N SER A 206 -10.67 12.75 -8.73
CA SER A 206 -9.35 12.87 -8.07
C SER A 206 -8.63 11.53 -7.95
N ASN A 207 -7.30 11.54 -8.02
CA ASN A 207 -6.50 10.33 -7.81
C ASN A 207 -6.50 9.97 -6.33
N VAL A 208 -6.77 8.71 -5.98
CA VAL A 208 -6.45 8.20 -4.64
C VAL A 208 -4.97 7.87 -4.59
N LEU A 209 -4.26 8.49 -3.66
CA LEU A 209 -2.82 8.27 -3.46
C LEU A 209 -2.54 7.21 -2.40
N GLY A 210 -3.45 7.05 -1.44
CA GLY A 210 -3.34 6.09 -0.35
C GLY A 210 -4.61 6.03 0.48
N GLN A 211 -4.71 4.99 1.30
CA GLN A 211 -5.77 4.82 2.30
C GLN A 211 -5.15 4.36 3.63
N ALA A 212 -5.85 4.62 4.73
CA ALA A 212 -5.48 4.12 6.05
C ALA A 212 -6.69 3.85 6.94
N LEU A 213 -6.55 2.89 7.86
CA LEU A 213 -7.55 2.63 8.90
C LEU A 213 -6.98 2.91 10.29
N THR A 214 -7.70 3.73 11.04
CA THR A 214 -7.67 3.66 12.50
C THR A 214 -8.75 2.66 12.96
N ASN A 215 -9.06 2.58 14.25
CA ASN A 215 -10.15 1.72 14.72
C ASN A 215 -11.54 2.28 14.38
N ASP A 216 -11.67 3.58 14.16
CA ASP A 216 -12.96 4.28 14.05
C ASP A 216 -13.08 5.21 12.84
N VAL A 217 -11.99 5.39 12.08
CA VAL A 217 -11.92 6.28 10.92
C VAL A 217 -11.21 5.60 9.75
N LEU A 218 -11.83 5.67 8.57
CA LEU A 218 -11.18 5.47 7.28
C LEU A 218 -10.58 6.79 6.79
N LEU A 219 -9.30 6.78 6.47
CA LEU A 219 -8.62 7.90 5.83
C LEU A 219 -8.37 7.61 4.36
N VAL A 220 -8.65 8.60 3.51
CA VAL A 220 -8.42 8.54 2.07
C VAL A 220 -7.64 9.77 1.64
N GLN A 221 -6.47 9.56 1.06
CA GLN A 221 -5.66 10.63 0.49
C GLN A 221 -5.99 10.81 -0.98
N THR A 222 -6.37 12.04 -1.36
CA THR A 222 -6.68 12.38 -2.75
C THR A 222 -5.85 13.55 -3.24
N SER A 223 -5.53 13.55 -4.55
CA SER A 223 -4.87 14.67 -5.21
C SER A 223 -5.27 14.77 -6.68
N SER A 224 -5.25 15.98 -7.23
CA SER A 224 -5.41 16.21 -8.67
C SER A 224 -4.20 15.72 -9.47
N THR A 225 -3.05 15.51 -8.81
CA THR A 225 -1.85 14.93 -9.37
C THR A 225 -1.57 13.55 -8.77
N LEU A 226 -0.56 12.84 -9.27
CA LEU A 226 -0.06 11.61 -8.66
C LEU A 226 0.96 11.89 -7.53
N HIS A 227 0.86 13.04 -6.87
CA HIS A 227 1.72 13.46 -5.75
C HIS A 227 0.89 14.09 -4.62
N PRO A 228 1.32 13.93 -3.35
CA PRO A 228 0.58 14.40 -2.17
C PRO A 228 0.53 15.93 -2.05
N ASP A 229 1.44 16.65 -2.71
CA ASP A 229 1.51 18.10 -2.65
C ASP A 229 0.26 18.75 -3.26
N GLY A 230 -0.36 19.65 -2.50
CA GLY A 230 -1.64 20.26 -2.88
C GLY A 230 -2.85 19.32 -2.81
N GLY A 231 -2.66 18.09 -2.33
CA GLY A 231 -3.73 17.12 -2.06
C GLY A 231 -4.41 17.33 -0.71
N SER A 232 -5.31 16.42 -0.37
CA SER A 232 -6.02 16.41 0.91
C SER A 232 -6.16 14.99 1.44
N VAL A 233 -6.22 14.86 2.76
CA VAL A 233 -6.62 13.62 3.43
C VAL A 233 -8.01 13.82 4.00
N HIS A 234 -8.91 12.89 3.67
CA HIS A 234 -10.30 12.88 4.10
C HIS A 234 -10.52 11.81 5.14
N SER A 235 -11.22 12.13 6.22
CA SER A 235 -11.47 11.27 7.37
C SER A 235 -12.96 10.91 7.44
N TYR A 236 -13.30 9.65 7.19
CA TYR A 236 -14.66 9.12 7.21
C TYR A 236 -14.89 8.32 8.49
N SER A 237 -15.85 8.73 9.30
CA SER A 237 -16.24 7.94 10.49
C SER A 237 -16.80 6.58 10.09
N LEU A 238 -16.35 5.54 10.79
CA LEU A 238 -16.87 4.17 10.71
C LEU A 238 -18.05 3.95 11.65
N THR A 239 -18.23 4.82 12.66
CA THR A 239 -19.36 4.77 13.59
C THR A 239 -20.55 5.61 13.10
N ASP A 240 -20.29 6.82 12.59
CA ASP A 240 -21.29 7.64 11.92
C ASP A 240 -21.08 7.55 10.40
N THR A 241 -21.58 6.45 9.84
CA THR A 241 -21.37 6.08 8.44
C THR A 241 -22.08 7.03 7.45
N LYS A 242 -22.90 7.95 7.94
CA LYS A 242 -23.61 8.96 7.13
C LYS A 242 -23.00 10.35 7.26
N ALA A 243 -22.13 10.59 8.25
CA ALA A 243 -21.43 11.85 8.37
C ALA A 243 -20.59 12.13 7.12
N PRO A 244 -20.50 13.40 6.68
CA PRO A 244 -19.52 13.80 5.68
C PRO A 244 -18.10 13.57 6.22
N ALA A 245 -17.11 13.52 5.33
CA ALA A 245 -15.72 13.50 5.76
C ALA A 245 -15.26 14.87 6.27
N ASP A 246 -14.47 14.84 7.34
CA ASP A 246 -13.57 15.95 7.64
C ASP A 246 -12.37 15.88 6.70
N SER A 247 -11.73 17.01 6.43
CA SER A 247 -10.54 17.04 5.58
C SER A 247 -9.46 17.98 6.08
N TRP A 248 -8.22 17.63 5.76
CA TRP A 248 -7.05 18.42 6.06
C TRP A 248 -6.02 18.31 4.94
N ALA A 249 -5.16 19.32 4.83
CA ALA A 249 -4.19 19.42 3.74
C ALA A 249 -3.13 18.32 3.85
N SER A 250 -2.89 17.62 2.75
CA SER A 250 -1.88 16.58 2.68
C SER A 250 -0.47 17.18 2.82
N THR A 251 0.33 16.62 3.74
CA THR A 251 1.72 17.06 4.03
C THR A 251 2.77 16.01 3.68
N GLY A 252 2.35 14.87 3.14
CA GLY A 252 3.19 13.72 2.79
C GLY A 252 2.35 12.54 2.34
N TRP A 253 2.97 11.46 1.90
CA TRP A 253 2.27 10.23 1.49
C TRP A 253 1.57 9.58 2.68
N LEU A 254 0.28 9.26 2.54
CA LEU A 254 -0.46 8.48 3.52
C LEU A 254 0.02 7.03 3.45
N ALA A 255 0.76 6.59 4.48
CA ALA A 255 1.41 5.28 4.51
C ALA A 255 0.67 4.26 5.38
N GLY A 256 -0.17 4.71 6.31
CA GLY A 256 -0.96 3.84 7.17
C GLY A 256 -1.50 4.58 8.39
N ALA A 257 -1.96 3.83 9.39
CA ALA A 257 -2.42 4.39 10.64
C ALA A 257 -2.32 3.38 11.80
N THR A 258 -2.45 3.92 13.01
CA THR A 258 -2.55 3.25 14.31
C THR A 258 -3.79 3.80 15.02
N SER A 259 -4.16 3.26 16.18
CA SER A 259 -5.23 3.86 16.99
C SER A 259 -4.80 5.24 17.53
N ARG A 260 -3.48 5.48 17.59
CA ARG A 260 -2.87 6.74 18.05
C ARG A 260 -2.75 7.81 16.98
N GLY A 261 -2.87 7.48 15.70
CA GLY A 261 -2.69 8.47 14.65
C GLY A 261 -2.40 7.89 13.27
N VAL A 262 -2.29 8.81 12.33
CA VAL A 262 -2.04 8.56 10.92
C VAL A 262 -0.55 8.65 10.65
N ILE A 263 -0.04 7.69 9.88
CA ILE A 263 1.36 7.61 9.47
C ILE A 263 1.49 8.30 8.12
N GLN A 264 2.27 9.38 8.08
CA GLN A 264 2.62 10.06 6.84
C GLN A 264 4.11 9.95 6.59
N SER A 265 4.49 9.66 5.35
CA SER A 265 5.86 9.50 4.90
C SER A 265 6.25 10.60 3.92
N ALA A 266 7.48 11.09 4.01
CA ALA A 266 8.04 11.99 3.01
C ALA A 266 8.24 11.31 1.64
N MET A 267 8.26 9.97 1.60
CA MET A 267 8.49 9.18 0.39
C MET A 267 7.34 8.24 0.11
N LYS A 268 7.04 8.07 -1.19
CA LYS A 268 6.15 7.01 -1.66
C LYS A 268 6.81 5.68 -1.32
N GLU A 269 6.12 4.83 -0.56
CA GLU A 269 6.57 3.46 -0.24
C GLU A 269 6.84 2.70 -1.54
N ARG A 270 8.09 2.71 -1.99
CA ARG A 270 8.45 1.93 -3.17
C ARG A 270 9.69 1.09 -3.00
N TYR A 271 10.62 1.46 -2.12
CA TYR A 271 11.80 0.64 -1.84
C TYR A 271 12.26 0.81 -0.39
N PRO A 272 12.11 -0.20 0.48
CA PRO A 272 12.73 -0.15 1.80
C PRO A 272 14.25 -0.03 1.65
N CYS A 273 14.88 0.78 2.50
CA CYS A 273 16.34 0.78 2.59
C CYS A 273 16.79 -0.41 3.43
N ASN A 274 17.04 -1.55 2.80
CA ASN A 274 17.48 -2.76 3.50
C ASN A 274 18.53 -3.55 2.71
N ALA A 275 18.94 -4.69 3.26
CA ALA A 275 19.98 -5.57 2.70
C ALA A 275 19.60 -6.24 1.37
N GLY A 276 18.30 -6.42 1.09
CA GLY A 276 17.82 -7.27 -0.01
C GLY A 276 17.51 -6.54 -1.32
N VAL A 277 17.08 -5.27 -1.27
CA VAL A 277 16.44 -4.60 -2.41
C VAL A 277 16.98 -3.19 -2.66
N GLY A 278 17.10 -2.81 -3.95
CA GLY A 278 17.27 -1.43 -4.40
C GLY A 278 18.68 -1.02 -4.87
N GLU A 279 18.73 -0.07 -5.80
CA GLU A 279 19.96 0.64 -6.19
C GLU A 279 20.22 1.88 -5.31
N ARG A 280 19.23 2.28 -4.51
CA ARG A 280 19.25 3.49 -3.69
C ARG A 280 18.73 3.17 -2.29
N CYS A 281 19.50 3.51 -1.27
CA CYS A 281 19.02 3.59 0.10
C CYS A 281 18.65 5.05 0.40
N THR A 282 17.38 5.32 0.64
CA THR A 282 16.94 6.62 1.17
C THR A 282 16.19 6.39 2.47
N LEU A 283 16.68 6.97 3.55
CA LEU A 283 16.02 6.92 4.84
C LEU A 283 14.83 7.88 4.86
N SER A 284 13.67 7.39 5.30
CA SER A 284 12.46 8.20 5.40
C SER A 284 12.39 8.95 6.72
N HIS A 285 11.70 10.08 6.66
CA HIS A 285 11.11 10.73 7.83
C HIS A 285 9.63 10.44 7.78
N ILE A 286 9.11 9.91 8.89
CA ILE A 286 7.69 9.70 9.05
C ILE A 286 7.15 10.56 10.18
N THR A 287 5.87 10.84 10.09
CA THR A 287 5.15 11.57 11.12
C THR A 287 3.94 10.79 11.55
N LEU A 288 3.65 10.84 12.84
CA LEU A 288 2.39 10.40 13.41
C LEU A 288 1.54 11.64 13.67
N SER A 289 0.41 11.73 13.00
CA SER A 289 -0.48 12.91 13.04
C SER A 289 -1.85 12.55 13.60
N ASP A 290 -2.54 13.55 14.14
CA ASP A 290 -3.94 13.43 14.53
C ASP A 290 -4.81 13.07 13.31
N PRO A 291 -5.64 12.00 13.38
CA PRO A 291 -6.42 11.57 12.22
C PRO A 291 -7.42 12.62 11.72
N ALA A 292 -8.08 13.34 12.63
CA ALA A 292 -9.13 14.29 12.29
C ALA A 292 -8.60 15.61 11.74
N SER A 293 -7.46 16.10 12.26
CA SER A 293 -6.93 17.44 11.96
C SER A 293 -5.63 17.45 11.16
N GLY A 294 -4.96 16.31 11.00
CA GLY A 294 -3.63 16.23 10.40
C GLY A 294 -2.53 16.88 11.24
N LYS A 295 -2.82 17.24 12.50
CA LYS A 295 -1.85 17.90 13.37
C LYS A 295 -0.75 16.93 13.79
N LEU A 296 0.50 17.29 13.50
CA LEU A 296 1.69 16.54 13.92
C LEU A 296 1.69 16.27 15.44
N ARG A 297 1.95 15.01 15.80
CA ARG A 297 2.13 14.56 17.19
C ARG A 297 3.57 14.12 17.43
N GLU A 298 4.09 13.24 16.57
CA GLU A 298 5.42 12.63 16.72
C GLU A 298 6.13 12.53 15.37
N THR A 299 7.46 12.41 15.41
CA THR A 299 8.30 12.26 14.22
C THR A 299 9.35 11.20 14.47
N TYR A 300 9.56 10.35 13.48
CA TYR A 300 10.62 9.35 13.48
C TYR A 300 11.52 9.57 12.27
N ASP A 301 12.82 9.61 12.53
CA ASP A 301 13.87 9.74 11.54
C ASP A 301 14.50 8.37 11.23
N ARG A 302 15.36 8.35 10.20
CA ARG A 302 16.16 7.18 9.80
C ARG A 302 15.34 5.91 9.57
N VAL A 303 14.09 6.07 9.14
CA VAL A 303 13.18 4.96 8.88
C VAL A 303 13.62 4.24 7.61
N THR A 304 13.89 2.94 7.74
CA THR A 304 14.31 2.07 6.63
C THR A 304 13.12 1.41 5.95
N ALA A 305 12.06 1.10 6.70
CA ALA A 305 10.84 0.50 6.16
C ALA A 305 9.64 0.90 7.03
N ILE A 306 8.49 1.07 6.38
CA ILE A 306 7.20 1.12 7.05
C ILE A 306 6.56 -0.25 6.83
N ARG A 307 6.05 -0.84 7.90
CA ARG A 307 5.42 -2.16 7.87
C ARG A 307 3.91 -2.01 8.10
N PRO A 308 3.10 -2.94 7.56
CA PRO A 308 1.67 -2.90 7.80
C PRO A 308 1.32 -2.91 9.29
N SER A 309 0.11 -2.46 9.63
CA SER A 309 -0.36 -2.35 11.02
C SER A 309 0.46 -1.41 11.92
N GLY A 310 1.18 -0.46 11.32
CA GLY A 310 1.83 0.63 12.03
C GLY A 310 3.11 0.26 12.77
N ALA A 311 3.86 -0.72 12.28
CA ALA A 311 5.23 -0.93 12.70
C ALA A 311 6.21 -0.25 11.75
N ILE A 312 7.38 0.14 12.24
CA ILE A 312 8.43 0.74 11.42
C ILE A 312 9.76 0.11 11.75
N GLU A 313 10.61 -0.04 10.74
CA GLU A 313 12.02 -0.34 10.95
C GLU A 313 12.82 0.94 10.79
N ARG A 314 13.76 1.17 11.71
CA ARG A 314 14.69 2.30 11.61
C ARG A 314 16.10 1.92 12.02
N LEU A 315 17.06 2.75 11.64
CA LEU A 315 18.40 2.68 12.20
C LEU A 315 18.41 3.29 13.61
N ALA A 316 19.12 2.64 14.53
CA ALA A 316 19.31 3.14 15.89
C ALA A 316 20.01 4.52 15.89
N ASP A 317 19.91 5.26 17.00
CA ASP A 317 20.51 6.58 17.11
C ASP A 317 22.05 6.54 16.92
N GLY A 318 22.53 7.41 16.03
CA GLY A 318 23.94 7.53 15.67
C GLY A 318 24.42 6.60 14.54
N GLU A 319 23.57 5.68 14.07
CA GLU A 319 23.91 4.79 12.96
C GLU A 319 23.76 5.47 11.60
N THR A 320 24.55 5.02 10.63
CA THR A 320 24.45 5.46 9.23
C THR A 320 24.07 4.26 8.37
N ALA A 321 23.21 4.47 7.37
CA ALA A 321 22.80 3.40 6.47
C ALA A 321 24.02 2.87 5.68
N PRO A 322 24.29 1.56 5.71
CA PRO A 322 25.22 0.96 4.77
C PRO A 322 24.72 1.10 3.33
N PRO A 323 25.60 0.99 2.33
CA PRO A 323 25.18 0.87 0.95
C PRO A 323 24.19 -0.30 0.76
N PRO A 324 23.26 -0.24 -0.21
CA PRO A 324 22.41 -1.38 -0.53
C PRO A 324 23.23 -2.64 -0.82
N ARG A 325 22.77 -3.80 -0.33
CA ARG A 325 23.43 -5.12 -0.47
C ARG A 325 24.83 -5.22 0.15
N ASP A 326 25.18 -4.31 1.06
CA ASP A 326 26.45 -4.37 1.80
C ASP A 326 26.36 -5.35 2.99
N PRO A 327 27.32 -6.27 3.20
CA PRO A 327 27.34 -7.16 4.36
C PRO A 327 27.30 -6.45 5.72
N ALA A 328 27.68 -5.16 5.78
CA ALA A 328 27.55 -4.35 6.99
C ALA A 328 26.11 -4.26 7.51
N TRP A 329 25.09 -4.53 6.68
CA TRP A 329 23.71 -4.66 7.13
C TRP A 329 23.50 -5.74 8.20
N ALA A 330 24.35 -6.76 8.25
CA ALA A 330 24.28 -7.82 9.27
C ALA A 330 24.64 -7.32 10.69
N THR A 331 25.30 -6.16 10.81
CA THR A 331 25.81 -5.65 12.10
C THR A 331 25.36 -4.23 12.43
N VAL A 332 24.87 -3.46 11.46
CA VAL A 332 24.31 -2.12 11.72
C VAL A 332 23.10 -2.23 12.64
N ARG A 333 23.05 -1.39 13.68
CA ARG A 333 21.96 -1.47 14.65
C ARG A 333 20.64 -0.99 14.10
N ARG A 334 19.64 -1.85 14.19
CA ARG A 334 18.30 -1.62 13.65
C ARG A 334 17.24 -1.93 14.70
N GLU A 335 16.15 -1.18 14.64
CA GLU A 335 15.07 -1.24 15.60
C GLU A 335 13.74 -1.42 14.87
N LEU A 336 12.92 -2.37 15.32
CA LEU A 336 11.51 -2.45 14.99
C LEU A 336 10.72 -1.71 16.07
N ILE A 337 9.99 -0.67 15.67
CA ILE A 337 9.14 0.12 16.57
C ILE A 337 7.69 -0.15 16.22
N ASN A 338 6.92 -0.55 17.23
CA ASN A 338 5.47 -0.60 17.14
C ASN A 338 4.91 0.79 17.47
N LEU A 339 4.33 1.50 16.50
CA LEU A 339 3.82 2.87 16.70
C LEU A 339 2.54 2.92 17.55
N GLU A 340 1.85 1.78 17.73
CA GLU A 340 0.69 1.65 18.62
C GLU A 340 1.13 1.66 20.09
N SER A 341 2.12 0.84 20.46
CA SER A 341 2.56 0.68 21.85
C SER A 341 3.77 1.54 22.23
N GLY A 342 4.54 2.00 21.24
CA GLY A 342 5.87 2.58 21.41
C GLY A 342 6.95 1.54 21.75
N ALA A 343 6.62 0.24 21.75
CA ALA A 343 7.59 -0.81 22.02
C ALA A 343 8.66 -0.84 20.93
N THR A 344 9.92 -1.00 21.34
CA THR A 344 11.09 -1.04 20.45
C THR A 344 11.83 -2.35 20.66
N THR A 345 12.13 -3.05 19.58
CA THR A 345 12.87 -4.31 19.60
C THR A 345 14.10 -4.21 18.70
N ASP A 346 15.24 -4.68 19.20
CA ASP A 346 16.47 -4.81 18.40
C ASP A 346 16.29 -5.93 17.36
N ILE A 347 16.47 -5.58 16.09
CA ILE A 347 16.38 -6.48 14.93
C ILE A 347 17.70 -6.51 14.15
N THR A 348 18.80 -6.13 14.80
CA THR A 348 20.14 -6.15 14.21
C THR A 348 20.48 -7.54 13.70
N GLY A 349 20.95 -7.63 12.45
CA GLY A 349 21.27 -8.91 11.82
C GLY A 349 20.06 -9.70 11.34
N HIS A 350 18.86 -9.13 11.36
CA HIS A 350 17.63 -9.77 10.88
C HIS A 350 16.97 -9.00 9.75
N GLU A 351 16.39 -9.75 8.82
CA GLU A 351 15.27 -9.32 8.00
C GLU A 351 13.97 -9.55 8.77
N VAL A 352 13.04 -8.61 8.65
CA VAL A 352 11.73 -8.67 9.30
C VAL A 352 10.67 -8.96 8.25
N GLU A 353 9.85 -9.96 8.51
CA GLU A 353 8.70 -10.30 7.67
C GLU A 353 7.44 -10.36 8.53
N GLU A 354 6.33 -9.90 7.98
CA GLU A 354 5.03 -10.10 8.61
C GLU A 354 4.55 -11.54 8.41
N ALA A 355 4.12 -12.21 9.47
CA ALA A 355 3.41 -13.48 9.37
C ALA A 355 1.99 -13.36 9.89
N VAL A 356 1.05 -13.91 9.12
CA VAL A 356 -0.29 -14.21 9.61
C VAL A 356 -0.24 -15.49 10.42
N ILE A 357 -0.76 -15.44 11.65
CA ILE A 357 -0.80 -16.57 12.58
C ILE A 357 -2.25 -16.78 13.03
N PRO A 358 -2.60 -17.96 13.59
CA PRO A 358 -3.96 -18.25 14.04
C PRO A 358 -4.59 -17.18 14.96
N SER A 359 -3.78 -16.53 15.79
CA SER A 359 -4.19 -15.50 16.76
C SER A 359 -4.04 -14.06 16.26
N GLY A 360 -3.74 -13.86 14.97
CA GLY A 360 -3.51 -12.53 14.38
C GLY A 360 -2.20 -12.48 13.62
N ARG A 361 -1.22 -11.72 14.12
CA ARG A 361 0.06 -11.47 13.44
C ARG A 361 1.26 -11.73 14.33
N ALA A 362 2.40 -11.97 13.70
CA ALA A 362 3.72 -11.94 14.31
C ALA A 362 4.73 -11.34 13.32
N TRP A 363 5.89 -10.91 13.84
CA TRP A 363 7.04 -10.54 13.01
C TRP A 363 8.04 -11.69 13.03
N LEU A 364 8.31 -12.27 11.87
CA LEU A 364 9.38 -13.25 11.71
C LEU A 364 10.71 -12.51 11.56
N LEU A 365 11.72 -12.99 12.25
CA LEU A 365 13.08 -12.49 12.21
C LEU A 365 13.96 -13.55 11.56
N THR A 366 14.29 -13.33 10.28
CA THR A 366 15.16 -14.21 9.51
C THR A 366 16.58 -13.66 9.55
N PRO A 367 17.61 -14.44 9.94
CA PRO A 367 18.98 -13.95 9.97
C PRO A 367 19.44 -13.50 8.58
N LEU A 368 20.08 -12.33 8.51
CA LEU A 368 20.71 -11.85 7.28
C LEU A 368 21.92 -12.74 6.92
N PRO A 369 22.33 -12.78 5.63
CA PRO A 369 23.61 -13.37 5.26
C PRO A 369 24.73 -12.77 6.12
N ASP A 370 25.55 -13.62 6.72
CA ASP A 370 26.66 -13.28 7.63
C ASP A 370 26.27 -12.86 9.07
N ALA A 371 24.99 -12.85 9.44
CA ALA A 371 24.59 -12.69 10.83
C ALA A 371 24.70 -14.02 11.61
N GLU A 372 25.24 -13.99 12.83
CA GLU A 372 25.30 -15.16 13.72
C GLU A 372 24.02 -15.32 14.58
N ASN A 373 22.99 -14.55 14.29
CA ASN A 373 21.76 -14.52 15.07
C ASN A 373 20.88 -15.73 14.74
N PRO A 374 20.21 -16.35 15.72
CA PRO A 374 19.21 -17.37 15.43
C PRO A 374 17.96 -16.74 14.80
N ALA A 375 17.24 -17.53 14.01
CA ALA A 375 15.88 -17.17 13.62
C ALA A 375 14.99 -17.03 14.86
N ALA A 376 14.05 -16.11 14.81
CA ALA A 376 13.14 -15.82 15.92
C ALA A 376 11.83 -15.22 15.40
N TRP A 377 10.90 -14.95 16.31
CA TRP A 377 9.70 -14.19 16.01
C TRP A 377 9.27 -13.33 17.20
N ILE A 378 8.56 -12.24 16.90
CA ILE A 378 8.01 -11.29 17.87
C ILE A 378 6.47 -11.34 17.80
N SER A 379 5.79 -11.58 18.91
CA SER A 379 4.32 -11.44 18.98
C SER A 379 3.87 -9.98 18.95
N THR A 380 2.58 -9.76 18.75
CA THR A 380 1.94 -8.43 18.84
C THR A 380 2.21 -7.68 20.14
N ASP A 381 2.41 -8.39 21.26
CA ASP A 381 2.72 -7.81 22.58
C ASP A 381 4.22 -7.46 22.75
N GLY A 382 5.05 -7.75 21.74
CA GLY A 382 6.49 -7.51 21.76
C GLY A 382 7.33 -8.66 22.33
N SER A 383 6.72 -9.79 22.73
CA SER A 383 7.49 -10.93 23.25
C SER A 383 8.29 -11.61 22.15
N LEU A 384 9.59 -11.84 22.40
CA LEU A 384 10.52 -12.53 21.49
C LEU A 384 10.57 -14.02 21.80
N SER A 385 10.56 -14.87 20.77
CA SER A 385 10.67 -16.33 20.91
C SER A 385 11.47 -16.96 19.77
N THR A 386 12.19 -18.03 20.08
CA THR A 386 12.86 -18.92 19.11
C THR A 386 12.18 -20.30 19.02
N GLY A 387 11.03 -20.45 19.69
CA GLY A 387 10.23 -21.67 19.60
C GLY A 387 9.52 -21.77 18.24
N PRO A 388 8.93 -22.94 17.94
CA PRO A 388 8.09 -23.10 16.76
C PRO A 388 6.91 -22.12 16.80
N ILE A 389 6.49 -21.65 15.63
CA ILE A 389 5.31 -20.80 15.46
C ILE A 389 4.44 -21.35 14.33
N GLU A 390 3.13 -21.34 14.55
CA GLU A 390 2.17 -21.66 13.50
C GLU A 390 1.91 -20.42 12.65
N VAL A 391 2.01 -20.57 11.34
CA VAL A 391 1.78 -19.51 10.36
C VAL A 391 0.77 -19.98 9.32
N ILE A 392 0.09 -19.01 8.73
CA ILE A 392 -0.84 -19.19 7.63
C ILE A 392 -0.23 -18.43 6.46
N ARG A 393 0.05 -19.13 5.36
CA ARG A 393 0.79 -18.59 4.23
C ARG A 393 0.11 -18.93 2.91
N HIS A 394 0.34 -18.07 1.93
CA HIS A 394 0.09 -18.33 0.53
C HIS A 394 1.46 -18.29 -0.17
N PRO A 395 1.94 -19.41 -0.72
CA PRO A 395 3.21 -19.44 -1.45
C PRO A 395 3.01 -18.90 -2.87
N ASP A 396 4.03 -18.26 -3.43
CA ASP A 396 3.93 -17.64 -4.75
C ASP A 396 3.66 -18.67 -5.87
N ASP A 397 4.14 -19.91 -5.71
CA ASP A 397 4.01 -21.00 -6.69
C ASP A 397 2.81 -21.94 -6.43
N ALA A 398 1.91 -21.62 -5.49
CA ALA A 398 0.72 -22.44 -5.29
C ALA A 398 -0.53 -21.63 -4.92
N PRO A 399 -1.69 -21.94 -5.52
CA PRO A 399 -2.96 -21.24 -5.30
C PRO A 399 -3.65 -21.63 -3.98
N GLU A 400 -2.88 -22.21 -3.04
CA GLU A 400 -3.35 -22.79 -1.80
C GLU A 400 -2.85 -21.97 -0.63
N ILE A 401 -3.79 -21.56 0.23
CA ILE A 401 -3.47 -21.05 1.55
C ILE A 401 -3.35 -22.24 2.47
N PHE A 402 -2.27 -22.31 3.25
CA PHE A 402 -2.11 -23.40 4.20
C PHE A 402 -1.59 -22.94 5.55
N ARG A 403 -1.98 -23.68 6.58
CA ARG A 403 -1.43 -23.58 7.92
C ARG A 403 -0.26 -24.54 8.06
N THR A 404 0.88 -24.01 8.50
CA THR A 404 2.09 -24.78 8.76
C THR A 404 2.78 -24.36 10.05
N THR A 405 3.66 -25.20 10.56
CA THR A 405 4.56 -24.83 11.66
C THR A 405 5.93 -24.47 11.11
N VAL A 406 6.36 -23.24 11.36
CA VAL A 406 7.74 -22.80 11.09
C VAL A 406 8.57 -23.08 12.33
N THR A 407 9.63 -23.85 12.14
CA THR A 407 10.63 -24.07 13.18
C THR A 407 11.75 -23.05 12.98
N MET A 408 12.12 -22.33 14.02
CA MET A 408 13.18 -21.33 13.97
C MET A 408 14.55 -22.04 14.02
N THR A 409 14.92 -22.74 12.95
CA THR A 409 16.23 -23.36 12.82
C THR A 409 17.26 -22.34 12.31
N PRO A 410 18.52 -22.39 12.79
CA PRO A 410 19.60 -21.62 12.19
C PRO A 410 19.87 -22.13 10.77
N GLY A 411 19.57 -21.31 9.75
CA GLY A 411 20.02 -21.53 8.36
C GLY A 411 19.08 -22.33 7.44
N GLY A 412 17.80 -21.96 7.37
CA GLY A 412 16.85 -22.47 6.36
C GLY A 412 16.52 -21.41 5.33
#